data_AF-A0A2W4W0E7-F1
#
_entry.id   AF-A0A2W4W0E7-F1
#
_cell.length_a   1.000
_cell.length_b   1.000
_cell.length_c   1.000
_cell.angle_alpha   90.00
_cell.angle_beta   90.00
_cell.angle_gamma   90.00
#
_symmetry.space_group_name_H-M   'P 1'
#
loop_
_entity.id
_entity.type
_entity.pdbx_description
1 polymer ?
#
loop_
_entity_poly.entity_id
_entity_poly.type
_entity_poly.pdbx_seq_one_letter_code
_entity_poly.pdbx_strand_id
1 'polypeptide(L)'
;MPYKAFTLEKVRKQFGLAIESNQDLFARVSQPIPLAQEFTAYLNYSVPLALSINTEKARSKMVIAPMLVQLKRLLNDQISLFSGVEFAWAFWSA
;
A
#
# COMPACT_ATOMS: atom_id res chain seq x y z
N MET A 1 -0.26 15.55 17.80
CA MET A 1 -1.06 14.38 18.18
C MET A 1 -0.12 13.20 18.35
N PRO A 2 -0.25 12.36 19.40
CA PRO A 2 0.49 11.10 19.47
C PRO A 2 0.12 10.22 18.26
N TYR A 3 1.07 9.45 17.72
CA TYR A 3 0.95 8.70 16.46
C TYR A 3 -0.33 7.84 16.39
N LYS A 4 -0.69 7.16 17.49
CA LYS A 4 -1.90 6.31 17.58
C LYS A 4 -3.23 7.08 17.59
N ALA A 5 -3.22 8.39 17.81
CA ALA A 5 -4.43 9.23 17.87
C ALA A 5 -4.72 9.99 16.56
N PHE A 6 -3.85 9.83 15.55
CA PHE A 6 -3.92 10.47 14.25
C PHE A 6 -5.07 9.90 13.42
N THR A 7 -5.92 10.76 12.87
CA THR A 7 -6.90 10.40 11.84
C THR A 7 -6.94 11.48 10.77
N LEU A 8 -7.19 11.10 9.51
CA LEU A 8 -7.25 12.03 8.38
C LEU A 8 -8.27 13.16 8.62
N GLU A 9 -9.42 12.83 9.19
CA GLU A 9 -10.47 13.80 9.50
C GLU A 9 -10.02 14.87 10.51
N LYS A 10 -9.32 14.45 11.57
CA LYS A 10 -8.80 15.38 12.60
C LYS A 10 -7.80 16.36 12.01
N VAL A 11 -6.89 15.86 11.17
CA VAL A 11 -5.87 16.68 10.52
C VAL A 11 -6.52 17.66 9.55
N ARG A 12 -7.46 17.19 8.72
CA ARG A 12 -8.22 18.05 7.81
C ARG A 12 -8.85 19.22 8.54
N LYS A 13 -9.54 18.95 9.67
CA LYS A 13 -10.22 19.97 10.47
C LYS A 13 -9.25 20.92 11.18
N GLN A 14 -8.20 20.38 11.81
CA GLN A 14 -7.27 21.17 12.61
C GLN A 14 -6.42 22.12 11.76
N PHE A 15 -6.02 21.68 10.58
CA PHE A 15 -5.12 22.45 9.71
C PHE A 15 -5.84 23.10 8.51
N GLY A 16 -7.17 22.97 8.41
CA GLY A 16 -7.95 23.57 7.32
C GLY A 16 -7.57 23.03 5.94
N LEU A 17 -7.26 21.73 5.83
CA LEU A 17 -6.77 21.14 4.58
C LEU A 17 -7.92 20.81 3.63
N ALA A 18 -7.68 20.96 2.34
CA ALA A 18 -8.49 20.34 1.29
C ALA A 18 -7.98 18.91 1.01
N ILE A 19 -8.88 17.98 0.74
CA ILE A 19 -8.54 16.61 0.30
C ILE A 19 -8.86 16.53 -1.18
N GLU A 20 -7.86 16.20 -1.99
CA GLU A 20 -8.01 15.96 -3.42
C GLU A 20 -7.84 14.47 -3.70
N SER A 21 -8.96 13.77 -3.96
CA SER A 21 -8.98 12.30 -4.09
C SER A 21 -8.82 11.79 -5.53
N ASN A 22 -8.96 12.66 -6.53
CA ASN A 22 -9.03 12.27 -7.95
C ASN A 22 -7.80 12.73 -8.76
N GLN A 23 -6.65 12.88 -8.11
CA GLN A 23 -5.41 13.15 -8.83
C GLN A 23 -4.78 11.86 -9.34
N ASP A 24 -4.40 11.84 -10.61
CA ASP A 24 -3.48 10.83 -11.12
C ASP A 24 -2.06 11.14 -10.63
N LEU A 25 -1.68 10.47 -9.53
CA LEU A 25 -0.37 10.61 -8.90
C LEU A 25 0.80 10.18 -9.81
N PHE A 26 0.51 9.45 -10.88
CA PHE A 26 1.51 8.89 -11.79
C PHE A 26 1.42 9.47 -13.20
N ALA A 27 0.66 10.55 -13.42
CA ALA A 27 0.50 11.20 -14.73
C ALA A 27 1.83 11.60 -15.41
N ARG A 28 2.90 11.82 -14.61
CA ARG A 28 4.24 12.16 -15.10
C ARG A 28 5.16 10.95 -15.31
N VAL A 29 4.71 9.74 -14.97
CA VAL A 29 5.46 8.51 -15.19
C VAL A 29 5.22 8.04 -16.61
N SER A 30 6.14 8.36 -17.50
CA SER A 30 5.99 8.09 -18.94
C SER A 30 6.19 6.61 -19.30
N GLN A 31 6.83 5.83 -18.43
CA GLN A 31 7.17 4.43 -18.68
C GLN A 31 6.77 3.56 -17.48
N PRO A 32 5.59 2.92 -17.51
CA PRO A 32 5.21 1.95 -16.49
C PRO A 32 6.11 0.72 -16.55
N ILE A 33 6.42 0.17 -15.37
CA ILE A 33 7.16 -1.09 -15.27
C ILE A 33 6.24 -2.22 -15.75
N PRO A 34 6.66 -3.03 -16.75
CA PRO A 34 5.85 -4.15 -17.19
C PRO A 34 5.72 -5.18 -16.08
N LEU A 35 4.48 -5.55 -15.77
CA LEU A 35 4.19 -6.67 -14.86
C LEU A 35 4.14 -7.97 -15.64
N ALA A 36 4.58 -9.05 -14.99
CA ALA A 36 4.46 -10.39 -15.53
C ALA A 36 2.97 -10.73 -15.77
N GLN A 37 2.67 -11.38 -16.90
CA GLN A 37 1.29 -11.62 -17.34
C GLN A 37 0.48 -12.39 -16.31
N GLU A 38 1.09 -13.38 -15.66
CA GLU A 38 0.46 -14.17 -14.60
C GLU A 38 0.08 -13.32 -13.39
N PHE A 39 0.86 -12.29 -13.07
CA PHE A 39 0.56 -11.41 -11.97
C PHE A 39 -0.54 -10.41 -12.31
N THR A 40 -0.54 -9.90 -13.55
CA THR A 40 -1.64 -9.09 -14.06
C THR A 40 -2.96 -9.88 -14.05
N ALA A 41 -2.95 -11.14 -14.48
CA ALA A 41 -4.10 -12.03 -14.43
C ALA A 41 -4.58 -12.27 -12.98
N TYR A 42 -3.64 -12.48 -12.05
CA TYR A 42 -3.96 -12.59 -10.62
C TYR A 42 -4.67 -11.33 -10.11
N LEU A 43 -4.13 -10.13 -10.38
CA LEU A 43 -4.71 -8.86 -9.91
C LEU A 43 -6.09 -8.58 -10.51
N ASN A 44 -6.29 -8.92 -11.79
CA ASN A 44 -7.59 -8.76 -12.45
C ASN A 44 -8.70 -9.54 -11.75
N TYR A 45 -8.38 -10.68 -11.11
CA TYR A 45 -9.32 -11.46 -10.33
C TYR A 45 -9.35 -11.06 -8.85
N SER A 46 -8.18 -10.88 -8.24
CA SER A 46 -8.05 -10.71 -6.79
C SER A 46 -8.50 -9.32 -6.32
N VAL A 47 -8.31 -8.27 -7.12
CA VAL A 47 -8.69 -6.90 -6.73
C VAL A 47 -10.22 -6.76 -6.63
N PRO A 48 -11.02 -7.12 -7.65
CA PRO A 48 -12.48 -7.08 -7.52
C PRO A 48 -13.01 -7.94 -6.37
N LEU A 49 -12.42 -9.12 -6.16
CA LEU A 49 -12.79 -10.02 -5.05
C LEU A 49 -12.47 -9.41 -3.68
N ALA A 50 -11.31 -8.78 -3.51
CA ALA A 50 -10.95 -8.13 -2.26
C ALA A 50 -11.87 -6.95 -1.95
N LEU A 51 -12.27 -6.20 -2.97
CA LEU A 51 -13.21 -5.09 -2.86
C LEU A 51 -14.63 -5.57 -2.54
N SER A 52 -15.07 -6.69 -3.12
CA SER A 52 -16.40 -7.26 -2.82
C SER A 52 -16.51 -7.81 -1.39
N ILE A 53 -15.44 -8.42 -0.87
CA ILE A 53 -15.37 -8.87 0.54
C ILE A 53 -15.31 -7.67 1.50
N ASN A 54 -14.72 -6.55 1.07
CA ASN A 54 -14.68 -5.27 1.76
C ASN A 54 -14.10 -5.30 3.21
N THR A 55 -13.20 -6.23 3.50
CA THR A 55 -12.47 -6.23 4.78
C THR A 55 -11.03 -5.75 4.60
N GLU A 56 -10.45 -5.18 5.66
CA GLU A 56 -9.03 -4.83 5.68
C GLU A 56 -8.15 -6.06 5.42
N LYS A 57 -8.53 -7.22 5.99
CA LYS A 57 -7.84 -8.48 5.81
C LYS A 57 -7.85 -8.95 4.35
N ALA A 58 -8.98 -8.81 3.65
CA ALA A 58 -9.08 -9.18 2.24
C ALA A 58 -8.18 -8.28 1.38
N ARG A 59 -8.26 -6.95 1.53
CA ARG A 59 -7.38 -6.01 0.81
C ARG A 59 -5.89 -6.27 1.10
N SER A 60 -5.55 -6.49 2.37
CA SER A 60 -4.19 -6.78 2.81
C SER A 60 -3.64 -8.05 2.15
N LYS A 61 -4.41 -9.15 2.15
CA LYS A 61 -3.94 -10.45 1.66
C LYS A 61 -4.02 -10.62 0.14
N MET A 62 -5.00 -10.02 -0.51
CA MET A 62 -5.31 -10.28 -1.92
C MET A 62 -4.78 -9.20 -2.87
N VAL A 63 -4.40 -8.04 -2.32
CA VAL A 63 -3.89 -6.90 -3.11
C VAL A 63 -2.52 -6.47 -2.58
N ILE A 64 -2.44 -6.03 -1.33
CA ILE A 64 -1.22 -5.40 -0.79
C ILE A 64 -0.06 -6.39 -0.69
N ALA A 65 -0.24 -7.52 0.00
CA ALA A 65 0.85 -8.50 0.18
C ALA A 65 1.36 -9.07 -1.15
N PRO A 66 0.50 -9.49 -2.11
CA PRO A 66 0.97 -9.92 -3.43
C PRO A 66 1.75 -8.86 -4.18
N MET A 67 1.31 -7.59 -4.17
CA MET A 67 2.07 -6.49 -4.79
C MET A 67 3.45 -6.31 -4.16
N LEU A 68 3.55 -6.35 -2.84
CA LEU A 68 4.82 -6.23 -2.13
C LEU A 68 5.77 -7.39 -2.45
N VAL A 69 5.25 -8.61 -2.57
CA VAL A 69 6.03 -9.79 -3.00
C VAL A 69 6.55 -9.59 -4.42
N GLN A 70 5.73 -9.09 -5.36
CA GLN A 70 6.21 -8.81 -6.71
C GLN A 70 7.22 -7.68 -6.76
N LEU A 71 7.04 -6.63 -5.95
CA LEU A 71 8.04 -5.57 -5.83
C LEU A 71 9.38 -6.13 -5.34
N LYS A 72 9.37 -7.01 -4.33
CA LYS A 72 10.58 -7.69 -3.86
C LYS A 72 11.26 -8.50 -4.97
N ARG A 73 10.49 -9.20 -5.80
CA ARG A 73 11.01 -9.92 -6.98
C ARG A 73 11.60 -8.97 -8.01
N LEU A 74 10.92 -7.88 -8.36
CA LEU A 74 11.40 -6.87 -9.32
C LEU A 74 12.69 -6.20 -8.86
N LEU A 75 12.88 -6.07 -7.54
CA LEU A 75 14.08 -5.53 -6.93
C LEU A 75 15.16 -6.59 -6.67
N ASN A 76 15.05 -7.79 -7.25
CA ASN A 76 16.03 -8.87 -7.08
C ASN A 76 16.34 -9.15 -5.60
N ASP A 77 15.30 -9.26 -4.78
CA ASP A 77 15.37 -9.57 -3.35
C ASP A 77 16.10 -8.55 -2.46
N GLN A 78 16.42 -7.35 -2.97
CA GLN A 78 17.12 -6.28 -2.24
C GLN A 78 16.29 -5.62 -1.12
N ILE A 79 15.02 -5.99 -0.97
CA ILE A 79 14.15 -5.53 0.12
C ILE A 79 13.61 -6.71 0.94
N SER A 80 13.32 -6.44 2.21
CA SER A 80 12.68 -7.39 3.12
C SER A 80 11.22 -7.01 3.35
N LEU A 81 10.38 -8.02 3.53
CA LEU A 81 8.97 -7.85 3.89
C LEU A 81 8.76 -8.39 5.29
N PHE A 82 8.17 -7.57 6.16
CA PHE A 82 7.81 -7.97 7.52
C PHE A 82 6.29 -7.86 7.66
N SER A 83 5.65 -8.96 8.06
CA SER A 83 4.20 -9.03 8.23
C SER A 83 3.88 -9.19 9.71
N GLY A 84 3.07 -8.28 10.27
CA GLY A 84 2.60 -8.39 11.65
C GLY A 84 3.66 -8.09 12.72
N VAL A 85 4.76 -7.43 12.37
CA VAL A 85 5.71 -6.92 13.37
C VAL A 85 5.22 -5.58 13.91
N GLU A 86 5.17 -5.47 15.24
CA GLU A 86 5.04 -4.16 15.86
C GLU A 86 6.37 -3.43 15.76
N PHE A 87 6.35 -2.24 15.17
CA PHE A 87 7.50 -1.34 15.23
C PHE A 87 7.65 -0.83 16.67
N ALA A 88 8.44 -1.56 17.47
CA ALA A 88 9.01 -1.01 18.68
C ALA A 88 10.03 0.06 18.26
N TRP A 89 9.85 1.29 18.73
CA TRP A 89 10.67 2.47 18.41
C TRP A 89 12.17 2.33 18.72
N ALA A 90 12.60 1.22 19.34
CA ALA A 90 14.00 0.93 19.69
C ALA A 90 14.92 0.65 18.49
N PHE A 91 14.40 0.51 17.26
CA PHE A 91 15.20 0.18 16.07
C PHE A 91 16.08 1.32 15.52
N TRP A 92 16.03 2.53 16.09
CA TRP A 92 16.87 3.68 15.71
C TRP A 92 17.81 4.15 16.83
N SER A 93 18.43 3.20 17.53
CA SER A 93 19.56 3.48 18.41
C SER A 93 20.80 2.73 17.91
N ALA A 94 21.37 3.23 16.82
CA ALA A 94 22.71 2.93 16.36
C ALA A 94 23.33 4.24 15.85
#